data_AF-A0A6I3LTQ9-F1
#
_entry.id   AF-A0A6I3LTQ9-F1
#
_cell.length_a   1.000
_cell.length_b   1.000
_cell.length_c   1.000
_cell.angle_alpha   90.00
_cell.angle_beta   90.00
_cell.angle_gamma   90.00
#
_symmetry.space_group_name_H-M   'P 1'
#
loop_
_entity.id
_entity.type
_entity.pdbx_description
1 polymer ?
#
loop_
_entity_poly.entity_id
_entity_poly.type
_entity_poly.pdbx_seq_one_letter_code
_entity_poly.pdbx_strand_id
1 'polypeptide(L)'
;MEFDPLLDYSHTDLGNEKNLAYWNFCELIKTLITLSSNAEKQDEIVGYGAVCDEMAIDFESYFTLTVDLYRNFNLLTNLQLEKLEELDLFFDNRSGDKSPDFWDDFLLETNHEWELVRNMAKDILKLLEMEDLQLEIEREEKFEETNKGRKLIMQCTKIRLIKK
;
A
#
# COMPACT_ATOMS: atom_id res chain seq x y z
N MET A 1 0.42 -22.30 -11.76
CA MET A 1 -0.38 -21.08 -11.84
C MET A 1 0.56 -19.93 -12.14
N GLU A 2 0.20 -19.14 -13.14
CA GLU A 2 0.82 -17.84 -13.44
C GLU A 2 0.20 -16.79 -12.51
N PHE A 3 0.91 -15.69 -12.26
CA PHE A 3 0.39 -14.63 -11.39
C PHE A 3 -0.74 -13.88 -12.09
N ASP A 4 -1.85 -13.65 -11.39
CA ASP A 4 -2.98 -12.83 -11.83
C ASP A 4 -3.34 -11.84 -10.70
N PRO A 5 -3.11 -10.53 -10.87
CA PRO A 5 -3.35 -9.54 -9.82
C PRO A 5 -4.84 -9.39 -9.45
N LEU A 6 -5.77 -9.92 -10.25
CA LEU A 6 -7.21 -9.85 -9.97
C LEU A 6 -7.72 -11.08 -9.19
N LEU A 7 -6.87 -12.10 -9.00
CA LEU A 7 -7.23 -13.27 -8.23
C LEU A 7 -7.09 -13.00 -6.72
N ASP A 8 -8.11 -13.37 -5.94
CA ASP A 8 -8.04 -13.28 -4.49
C ASP A 8 -7.24 -14.47 -3.90
N TYR A 9 -5.93 -14.27 -3.77
CA TYR A 9 -5.03 -15.27 -3.20
C TYR A 9 -5.26 -15.52 -1.70
N SER A 10 -6.02 -14.67 -0.98
CA SER A 10 -6.31 -14.89 0.44
C SER A 10 -7.17 -16.14 0.68
N HIS A 11 -7.86 -16.62 -0.35
CA HIS A 11 -8.64 -17.86 -0.33
C HIS A 11 -7.83 -19.11 -0.72
N THR A 12 -6.54 -18.94 -1.02
CA THR A 12 -5.63 -20.06 -1.32
C THR A 12 -4.88 -20.53 -0.06
N ASP A 13 -4.14 -21.63 -0.16
CA ASP A 13 -3.30 -22.09 0.94
C ASP A 13 -2.05 -21.20 1.08
N LEU A 14 -2.07 -20.27 2.03
CA LEU A 14 -0.96 -19.37 2.35
C LEU A 14 0.21 -20.06 3.08
N GLY A 15 0.07 -21.34 3.46
CA GLY A 15 1.20 -22.19 3.85
C GLY A 15 2.09 -22.56 2.66
N ASN A 16 1.58 -22.42 1.43
CA ASN A 16 2.39 -22.55 0.23
C ASN A 16 3.10 -21.23 -0.09
N GLU A 17 4.44 -21.25 -0.10
CA GLU A 17 5.26 -20.05 -0.32
C GLU A 17 4.92 -19.30 -1.61
N LYS A 18 4.53 -20.00 -2.67
CA LYS A 18 4.19 -19.37 -3.95
C LYS A 18 2.88 -18.60 -3.87
N ASN A 19 1.86 -19.18 -3.22
CA ASN A 19 0.59 -18.51 -2.99
C ASN A 19 0.77 -17.31 -2.05
N LEU A 20 1.59 -17.48 -1.01
CA LEU A 20 1.95 -16.39 -0.10
C LEU A 20 2.67 -15.25 -0.84
N ALA A 21 3.61 -15.58 -1.72
CA ALA A 21 4.29 -14.59 -2.57
C ALA A 21 3.30 -13.84 -3.47
N TYR A 22 2.36 -14.54 -4.09
CA TYR A 22 1.32 -13.92 -4.93
C TYR A 22 0.37 -13.03 -4.13
N TRP A 23 -0.02 -13.47 -2.93
CA TRP A 23 -0.84 -12.66 -2.03
C TRP A 23 -0.10 -11.39 -1.59
N ASN A 24 1.13 -11.50 -1.08
CA ASN A 24 1.95 -10.34 -0.70
C ASN A 24 2.15 -9.38 -1.88
N PHE A 25 2.37 -9.92 -3.08
CA PHE A 25 2.57 -9.09 -4.27
C PHE A 25 1.29 -8.34 -4.67
N CYS A 26 0.11 -8.94 -4.49
CA CYS A 26 -1.15 -8.23 -4.67
C CYS A 26 -1.30 -7.09 -3.65
N GLU A 27 -0.93 -7.31 -2.39
CA GLU A 27 -0.97 -6.26 -1.37
C GLU A 27 0.04 -5.14 -1.69
N LEU A 28 1.26 -5.46 -2.14
CA LEU A 28 2.22 -4.45 -2.61
C LEU A 28 1.65 -3.59 -3.74
N ILE A 29 0.97 -4.21 -4.72
CA ILE A 29 0.32 -3.46 -5.81
C ILE A 29 -0.75 -2.52 -5.25
N LYS A 30 -1.56 -2.98 -4.29
CA LYS A 30 -2.56 -2.11 -3.64
C LYS A 30 -1.90 -0.95 -2.91
N THR A 31 -0.83 -1.20 -2.15
CA THR A 31 -0.06 -0.15 -1.45
C THR A 31 0.50 0.87 -2.44
N LEU A 32 1.08 0.44 -3.57
CA LEU A 32 1.56 1.34 -4.60
C LEU A 32 0.42 2.17 -5.23
N ILE A 33 -0.76 1.58 -5.45
CA ILE A 33 -1.92 2.34 -5.92
C ILE A 33 -2.34 3.39 -4.89
N THR A 34 -2.38 3.04 -3.60
CA THR A 34 -2.63 3.98 -2.50
C THR A 34 -1.60 5.11 -2.50
N LEU A 35 -0.31 4.79 -2.50
CA LEU A 35 0.79 5.77 -2.54
C LEU A 35 0.70 6.69 -3.76
N SER A 36 0.30 6.16 -4.92
CA SER A 36 0.17 6.91 -6.18
C SER A 36 -1.06 7.83 -6.26
N SER A 37 -2.05 7.61 -5.38
CA SER A 37 -3.32 8.33 -5.38
C SER A 37 -3.14 9.78 -4.89
N ASN A 38 -4.20 10.59 -4.87
CA ASN A 38 -4.17 11.92 -4.24
C ASN A 38 -4.39 11.79 -2.71
N ALA A 39 -4.19 12.88 -1.95
CA ALA A 39 -4.25 12.85 -0.48
C ALA A 39 -5.62 12.41 0.03
N GLU A 40 -6.71 12.98 -0.53
CA GLU A 40 -8.08 12.59 -0.18
C GLU A 40 -8.32 11.08 -0.34
N LYS A 41 -7.83 10.49 -1.43
CA LYS A 41 -8.00 9.05 -1.68
C LYS A 41 -7.11 8.20 -0.78
N GLN A 42 -5.91 8.66 -0.43
CA GLN A 42 -5.04 7.99 0.55
C GLN A 42 -5.72 7.92 1.92
N ASP A 43 -6.23 9.05 2.39
CA ASP A 43 -7.01 9.14 3.64
C ASP A 43 -8.23 8.23 3.58
N GLU A 44 -8.95 8.22 2.45
CA GLU A 44 -10.11 7.34 2.25
C GLU A 44 -9.71 5.87 2.35
N ILE A 45 -8.59 5.45 1.73
CA ILE A 45 -8.14 4.05 1.71
C ILE A 45 -7.71 3.59 3.10
N VAL A 46 -6.80 4.35 3.74
CA VAL A 46 -6.26 4.00 5.06
C VAL A 46 -7.34 4.09 6.14
N GLY A 47 -8.17 5.13 6.09
CA GLY A 47 -9.25 5.35 7.06
C GLY A 47 -8.71 5.94 8.37
N TYR A 48 -8.92 5.24 9.49
CA TYR A 48 -8.45 5.71 10.80
C TYR A 48 -7.01 5.25 11.04
N GLY A 49 -6.10 6.20 11.22
CA GLY A 49 -4.69 5.94 11.49
C GLY A 49 -3.86 7.19 11.25
N ALA A 50 -2.54 7.06 11.42
CA ALA A 50 -1.58 8.04 10.93
C ALA A 50 -1.29 7.70 9.46
N VAL A 51 -1.98 8.35 8.53
CA VAL A 51 -2.04 7.94 7.11
C VAL A 51 -0.66 7.84 6.49
N CYS A 52 0.20 8.83 6.75
CA CYS A 52 1.59 8.86 6.31
C CYS A 52 2.38 7.62 6.78
N ASP A 53 2.30 7.31 8.09
CA ASP A 53 2.99 6.17 8.69
C ASP A 53 2.44 4.84 8.18
N GLU A 54 1.11 4.65 8.16
CA GLU A 54 0.46 3.41 7.73
C GLU A 54 0.85 3.05 6.29
N MET A 55 0.87 4.03 5.38
CA MET A 55 1.29 3.79 3.99
C MET A 55 2.76 3.34 3.87
N ALA A 56 3.66 3.89 4.69
CA ALA A 56 5.06 3.49 4.70
C ALA A 56 5.26 2.12 5.35
N ILE A 57 4.55 1.82 6.44
CA ILE A 57 4.56 0.52 7.12
C ILE A 57 4.01 -0.58 6.21
N ASP A 58 2.91 -0.32 5.50
CA ASP A 58 2.36 -1.27 4.51
C ASP A 58 3.39 -1.53 3.41
N PHE A 59 4.08 -0.49 2.93
CA PHE A 59 5.11 -0.64 1.91
C PHE A 59 6.28 -1.50 2.41
N GLU A 60 6.82 -1.22 3.61
CA GLU A 60 7.87 -2.04 4.23
C GLU A 60 7.42 -3.50 4.40
N SER A 61 6.19 -3.70 4.86
CA SER A 61 5.62 -5.03 5.13
C SER A 61 5.49 -5.88 3.86
N TYR A 62 5.03 -5.28 2.76
CA TYR A 62 4.79 -5.99 1.50
C TYR A 62 5.90 -5.85 0.47
N PHE A 63 6.95 -5.06 0.72
CA PHE A 63 8.15 -5.06 -0.11
C PHE A 63 9.36 -5.59 0.65
N THR A 64 9.85 -4.81 1.61
CA THR A 64 11.14 -5.02 2.28
C THR A 64 11.20 -6.38 3.00
N LEU A 65 10.14 -6.75 3.70
CA LEU A 65 10.08 -8.03 4.43
C LEU A 65 9.84 -9.25 3.54
N THR A 66 9.42 -9.06 2.29
CA THR A 66 8.98 -10.14 1.39
C THR A 66 9.79 -10.25 0.09
N VAL A 67 10.77 -9.37 -0.12
CA VAL A 67 11.53 -9.23 -1.38
C VAL A 67 12.17 -10.53 -1.86
N ASP A 68 12.63 -11.38 -0.93
CA ASP A 68 13.25 -12.66 -1.27
C ASP A 68 12.24 -13.63 -1.88
N LEU A 69 10.97 -13.61 -1.47
CA LEU A 69 9.91 -14.39 -2.11
C LEU A 69 9.69 -13.93 -3.56
N TYR A 70 9.74 -12.62 -3.80
CA TYR A 70 9.56 -12.07 -5.15
C TYR A 70 10.69 -12.48 -6.09
N ARG A 71 11.94 -12.49 -5.58
CA ARG A 71 13.10 -13.01 -6.31
C ARG A 71 12.96 -14.51 -6.60
N ASN A 72 12.60 -15.30 -5.59
CA ASN A 72 12.47 -16.76 -5.72
C ASN A 72 11.43 -17.18 -6.76
N PHE A 73 10.33 -16.45 -6.89
CA PHE A 73 9.26 -16.73 -7.84
C PHE A 73 9.31 -15.89 -9.11
N ASN A 74 10.38 -15.11 -9.32
CA ASN A 74 10.58 -14.23 -10.48
C ASN A 74 9.40 -13.27 -10.72
N LEU A 75 8.82 -12.73 -9.65
CA LEU A 75 7.73 -11.75 -9.72
C LEU A 75 8.21 -10.36 -10.10
N LEU A 76 9.48 -10.07 -9.82
CA LEU A 76 10.12 -8.79 -10.10
C LEU A 76 11.40 -9.00 -10.90
N THR A 77 11.59 -8.16 -11.90
CA THR A 77 12.87 -7.99 -12.59
C THR A 77 13.84 -7.15 -11.73
N ASN A 78 15.12 -7.20 -12.04
CA ASN A 78 16.12 -6.37 -11.34
C ASN A 78 15.81 -4.87 -11.42
N LEU A 79 15.30 -4.40 -12.55
CA LEU A 79 14.95 -2.99 -12.72
C LEU A 79 13.75 -2.60 -11.84
N GLN A 80 12.75 -3.48 -11.70
CA GLN A 80 11.61 -3.24 -10.82
C GLN A 80 12.02 -3.26 -9.34
N LEU A 81 12.93 -4.18 -8.97
CA LEU A 81 13.51 -4.22 -7.63
C LEU A 81 14.27 -2.93 -7.30
N GLU A 82 15.13 -2.45 -8.19
CA GLU A 82 15.88 -1.21 -8.01
C GLU A 82 14.94 -0.02 -7.76
N LYS A 83 13.82 0.07 -8.49
CA LYS A 83 12.83 1.15 -8.28
C LYS A 83 12.06 1.06 -6.97
N LEU A 84 11.79 -0.15 -6.49
CA LEU A 84 11.20 -0.34 -5.17
C LEU A 84 12.22 -0.02 -4.06
N GLU A 85 13.49 -0.41 -4.21
CA GLU A 85 14.58 -0.08 -3.29
C GLU A 85 14.85 1.44 -3.25
N GLU A 86 14.72 2.15 -4.37
CA GLU A 86 14.78 3.63 -4.40
C GLU A 86 13.68 4.28 -3.55
N LEU A 87 12.45 3.73 -3.57
CA LEU A 87 11.33 4.21 -2.76
C LEU A 87 11.50 3.86 -1.29
N ASP A 88 11.96 2.66 -0.97
CA ASP A 88 12.31 2.23 0.40
C ASP A 88 13.36 3.17 1.02
N LEU A 89 14.45 3.42 0.28
CA LEU A 89 15.49 4.34 0.69
C LEU A 89 14.97 5.79 0.86
N PHE A 90 13.96 6.18 0.09
CA PHE A 90 13.33 7.48 0.25
C PHE A 90 12.61 7.61 1.60
N PHE A 91 11.87 6.58 2.03
CA PHE A 91 11.25 6.55 3.37
C PHE A 91 12.30 6.50 4.48
N ASP A 92 13.33 5.67 4.34
CA ASP A 92 14.41 5.50 5.33
C ASP A 92 15.20 6.80 5.60
N ASN A 93 15.38 7.61 4.58
CA ASN A 93 16.06 8.90 4.72
C ASN A 93 15.23 9.94 5.49
N ARG A 94 13.94 9.68 5.70
CA ARG A 94 12.99 10.56 6.39
C ARG A 94 12.53 10.00 7.75
N SER A 95 12.83 8.74 8.04
CA SER A 95 12.41 8.06 9.26
C SER A 95 12.99 8.66 10.54
N GLY A 96 12.30 8.41 11.67
CA GLY A 96 12.63 8.99 12.97
C GLY A 96 12.44 10.52 12.97
N ASP A 97 13.33 11.23 13.67
CA ASP A 97 13.21 12.68 13.83
C ASP A 97 13.77 13.49 12.63
N LYS A 98 14.10 12.83 11.50
CA LYS A 98 14.78 13.49 10.37
C LYS A 98 13.86 14.43 9.60
N SER A 99 12.58 14.10 9.48
CA SER A 99 11.61 14.85 8.67
C SER A 99 10.21 14.79 9.28
N PRO A 100 9.97 15.45 10.42
CA PRO A 100 8.67 15.38 11.11
C PRO A 100 7.50 15.87 10.22
N ASP A 101 7.71 16.92 9.42
CA ASP A 101 6.71 17.47 8.50
C ASP A 101 6.34 16.49 7.36
N PHE A 102 7.19 15.50 7.08
CA PHE A 102 6.89 14.44 6.11
C PHE A 102 5.89 13.44 6.68
N TRP A 103 5.90 13.19 7.99
CA TRP A 103 5.00 12.25 8.66
C TRP A 103 3.73 12.91 9.22
N ASP A 104 3.56 14.22 9.00
CA ASP A 104 2.37 14.93 9.43
C ASP A 104 1.24 14.81 8.40
N ASP A 105 0.18 14.08 8.75
CA ASP A 105 -1.02 13.91 7.93
C ASP A 105 -1.67 15.25 7.54
N PHE A 106 -1.56 16.30 8.36
CA PHE A 106 -2.09 17.62 8.00
C PHE A 106 -1.34 18.27 6.83
N LEU A 107 -0.14 17.78 6.52
CA LEU A 107 0.69 18.24 5.41
C LEU A 107 0.64 17.28 4.20
N LEU A 108 -0.04 16.13 4.28
CA LEU A 108 -0.06 15.11 3.22
C LEU A 108 -0.46 15.65 1.83
N GLU A 109 -1.40 16.58 1.78
CA GLU A 109 -1.86 17.23 0.54
C GLU A 109 -0.85 18.23 -0.02
N THR A 110 -0.11 18.93 0.85
CA THR A 110 0.68 20.12 0.47
C THR A 110 2.18 19.89 0.47
N ASN A 111 2.65 18.82 1.12
CA ASN A 111 4.05 18.47 1.20
C ASN A 111 4.56 17.95 -0.15
N HIS A 112 5.52 18.66 -0.73
CA HIS A 112 6.10 18.30 -2.02
C HIS A 112 6.77 16.91 -2.00
N GLU A 113 7.30 16.47 -0.86
CA GLU A 113 7.93 15.15 -0.75
C GLU A 113 6.92 14.01 -0.93
N TRP A 114 5.68 14.19 -0.48
CA TRP A 114 4.60 13.25 -0.77
C TRP A 114 4.21 13.24 -2.25
N GLU A 115 4.28 14.39 -2.93
CA GLU A 115 4.13 14.42 -4.39
C GLU A 115 5.24 13.62 -5.10
N LEU A 116 6.47 13.62 -4.56
CA LEU A 116 7.55 12.77 -5.08
C LEU A 116 7.21 11.28 -4.89
N VAL A 117 6.75 10.89 -3.69
CA VAL A 117 6.31 9.52 -3.39
C VAL A 117 5.20 9.08 -4.36
N ARG A 118 4.18 9.93 -4.58
CA ARG A 118 3.09 9.65 -5.52
C ARG A 118 3.63 9.37 -6.92
N ASN A 119 4.59 10.17 -7.39
CA ASN A 119 5.17 10.02 -8.73
C ASN A 119 6.07 8.78 -8.84
N MET A 120 6.89 8.49 -7.82
CA MET A 120 7.67 7.25 -7.76
C MET A 120 6.77 6.02 -7.82
N ALA A 121 5.68 5.99 -7.05
CA ALA A 121 4.72 4.89 -7.05
C ALA A 121 4.02 4.72 -8.42
N LYS A 122 3.65 5.81 -9.10
CA LYS A 122 3.09 5.76 -10.47
C LYS A 122 4.07 5.15 -11.46
N ASP A 123 5.33 5.56 -11.40
CA ASP A 123 6.37 5.06 -12.30
C ASP A 123 6.64 3.57 -12.06
N ILE A 124 6.63 3.12 -10.80
CA ILE A 124 6.73 1.71 -10.44
C ILE A 124 5.52 0.92 -10.99
N LEU A 125 4.29 1.39 -10.78
CA LEU A 125 3.09 0.72 -11.30
C LEU A 125 3.13 0.56 -12.82
N LYS A 126 3.59 1.58 -13.53
CA LYS A 126 3.78 1.53 -14.98
C LYS A 126 4.84 0.51 -15.40
N LEU A 127 5.94 0.42 -14.65
CA LEU A 127 6.99 -0.57 -14.89
C LEU A 127 6.52 -2.01 -14.62
N LEU A 128 5.53 -2.18 -13.73
CA LEU A 128 4.88 -3.45 -13.45
C LEU A 128 3.77 -3.81 -14.45
N GLU A 129 3.43 -2.92 -15.39
CA GLU A 129 2.27 -3.03 -16.29
C GLU A 129 0.93 -3.11 -15.52
N MET A 130 0.85 -2.38 -14.39
CA MET A 130 -0.29 -2.36 -13.46
C MET A 130 -0.96 -0.98 -13.38
N GLU A 131 -0.60 -0.04 -14.25
CA GLU A 131 -1.15 1.33 -14.24
C GLU A 131 -2.65 1.40 -14.54
N ASP A 132 -3.21 0.36 -15.17
CA ASP A 132 -4.64 0.26 -15.50
C ASP A 132 -5.47 -0.39 -14.38
N LEU A 133 -4.86 -0.69 -13.23
CA LEU A 133 -5.56 -1.16 -12.05
C LEU A 133 -6.02 0.01 -11.16
N GLN A 134 -7.07 -0.24 -10.39
CA GLN A 134 -7.58 0.66 -9.36
C GLN A 134 -8.13 -0.15 -8.17
N LEU A 135 -8.42 0.54 -7.06
CA LEU A 135 -8.95 -0.07 -5.85
C LEU A 135 -10.47 0.08 -5.78
N GLU A 136 -11.16 -1.05 -5.60
CA GLU A 136 -12.52 -1.09 -5.07
C GLU A 136 -12.44 -1.19 -3.55
N ILE A 137 -13.15 -0.32 -2.84
CA ILE A 137 -13.13 -0.23 -1.38
C ILE A 137 -14.55 -0.44 -0.86
N GLU A 138 -14.71 -1.44 0.00
CA GLU A 138 -15.93 -1.66 0.78
C GLU A 138 -15.59 -1.42 2.26
N ARG A 139 -16.26 -0.45 2.90
CA ARG A 139 -16.06 -0.13 4.32
C ARG A 139 -17.32 -0.39 5.13
N GLU A 140 -17.18 -1.16 6.20
CA GLU A 140 -18.22 -1.38 7.20
C GLU A 140 -17.75 -0.81 8.55
N GLU A 141 -18.51 0.14 9.09
CA GLU A 141 -18.26 0.74 10.39
C GLU A 141 -19.39 0.40 11.35
N LYS A 142 -19.03 0.00 12.58
CA LYS A 142 -20.00 -0.17 13.68
C LYS A 142 -19.71 0.83 14.77
N PHE A 143 -20.79 1.40 15.28
CA PHE A 143 -20.74 2.41 16.31
C PHE A 143 -21.60 2.01 17.50
N GLU A 144 -21.15 2.41 18.68
CA GLU A 144 -21.89 2.32 19.93
C GLU A 144 -22.34 3.73 20.35
N GLU A 145 -23.62 3.88 20.68
CA GLU A 145 -24.13 5.11 21.27
C GLU A 145 -23.73 5.17 22.75
N THR A 146 -23.02 6.22 23.14
CA THR A 146 -22.60 6.44 24.53
C THR A 146 -23.15 7.77 25.05
N ASN A 147 -23.09 7.98 26.36
CA ASN A 147 -23.47 9.26 26.98
C ASN A 147 -22.59 10.44 26.51
N LYS A 148 -21.48 10.19 25.79
CA LYS A 148 -20.58 11.19 25.22
C LYS A 148 -20.71 11.32 23.69
N GLY A 149 -21.71 10.66 23.10
CA GLY A 149 -21.93 10.60 21.65
C GLY A 149 -21.59 9.24 21.04
N ARG A 150 -21.56 9.21 19.71
CA ARG A 150 -21.36 8.01 18.91
C ARG A 150 -19.86 7.63 18.90
N LYS A 151 -19.53 6.43 19.36
CA LYS A 151 -18.17 5.90 19.42
C LYS A 151 -17.99 4.80 18.38
N LEU A 152 -16.96 4.92 17.52
CA LEU A 152 -16.58 3.83 16.62
C LEU A 152 -16.03 2.65 17.43
N ILE A 153 -16.57 1.46 17.21
CA ILE A 153 -16.16 0.22 17.90
C ILE A 153 -15.57 -0.83 16.95
N MET A 154 -15.80 -0.69 15.65
CA MET A 154 -15.26 -1.58 14.63
C MET A 154 -15.21 -0.83 13.30
N GLN A 155 -14.09 -0.95 12.61
CA GLN A 155 -14.00 -0.67 11.19
C GLN A 155 -13.50 -1.94 10.49
N CYS A 156 -14.14 -2.32 9.40
CA CYS A 156 -13.66 -3.33 8.48
C CYS A 156 -13.56 -2.68 7.10
N THR A 157 -12.38 -2.72 6.50
CA THR A 157 -12.15 -2.26 5.13
C THR A 157 -11.77 -3.47 4.30
N LYS A 158 -12.47 -3.69 3.19
CA LYS A 158 -12.12 -4.69 2.18
C LYS A 158 -11.69 -3.97 0.93
N ILE A 159 -10.49 -4.28 0.46
CA ILE A 159 -9.85 -3.65 -0.71
C ILE A 159 -9.59 -4.72 -1.76
N ARG A 160 -10.06 -4.48 -2.99
CA ARG A 160 -9.86 -5.36 -4.14
C ARG A 160 -9.24 -4.60 -5.31
N LEU A 161 -8.42 -5.29 -6.08
CA LEU A 161 -7.93 -4.78 -7.36
C LEU A 161 -9.01 -5.00 -8.42
N ILE A 162 -9.33 -3.95 -9.18
CA ILE A 162 -10.20 -4.00 -10.34
C ILE A 162 -9.52 -3.28 -11.52
N LYS A 163 -9.98 -3.54 -12.74
CA LYS A 163 -9.54 -2.76 -13.91
C LYS A 163 -10.23 -1.39 -13.92
N LYS A 164 -9.54 -0.39 -14.44
CA LYS A 164 -10.12 0.92 -14.76
C LYS A 164 -11.25 0.84 -15.78
#